data_AF-A0A1H4JWI6-F1
#
_entry.id   AF-A0A1H4JWI6-F1
#
_cell.length_a   1.000
_cell.length_b   1.000
_cell.length_c   1.000
_cell.angle_alpha   90.00
_cell.angle_beta   90.00
_cell.angle_gamma   90.00
#
_symmetry.space_group_name_H-M   'P 1'
#
loop_
_entity.id
_entity.type
_entity.pdbx_description
1 polymer ?
#
loop_
_entity_poly.entity_id
_entity_poly.type
_entity_poly.pdbx_seq_one_letter_code
_entity_poly.pdbx_strand_id
1 'polypeptide(L)'
;MTVLAGSYAALAAAVGALGEDDAWTPTGCVGWTVRDLLLHLHADAVRALVAAHSPARRPADCDAVSYWRQWGSDPEADEESRRLTRVEAGLRSFAALRERWQEASAAAVDAVSALGPGDVVATQGHAITASDLASTLAVEATLHHLDLVAHLGPGATRPSPSGLAEARRVVEELLGRTLDGWGDERVATVGTGRAEPTDAERADLGDVRLPVFS
;
A
#
# COMPACT_ATOMS: atom_id res chain seq x y z
N MET A 1 4.63 -8.22 11.93
CA MET A 1 5.73 -8.83 11.14
C MET A 1 5.24 -9.92 10.19
N THR A 2 4.43 -10.91 10.63
CA THR A 2 3.89 -11.94 9.72
C THR A 2 3.02 -11.37 8.59
N VAL A 3 2.18 -10.37 8.88
CA VAL A 3 1.34 -9.69 7.88
C VAL A 3 2.20 -8.98 6.82
N LEU A 4 3.22 -8.22 7.24
CA LEU A 4 4.16 -7.55 6.34
C LEU A 4 4.82 -8.53 5.37
N ALA A 5 5.43 -9.60 5.90
CA ALA A 5 6.08 -10.62 5.09
C ALA A 5 5.11 -11.29 4.11
N GLY A 6 3.88 -11.59 4.56
CA GLY A 6 2.84 -12.17 3.71
C GLY A 6 2.40 -11.25 2.57
N SER A 7 2.16 -9.96 2.85
CA SER A 7 1.78 -8.96 1.84
C SER A 7 2.89 -8.72 0.82
N TYR A 8 4.14 -8.53 1.28
CA TYR A 8 5.28 -8.32 0.38
C TYR A 8 5.59 -9.57 -0.46
N ALA A 9 5.48 -10.78 0.10
CA ALA A 9 5.68 -12.01 -0.66
C ALA A 9 4.62 -12.20 -1.76
N ALA A 10 3.35 -11.92 -1.46
CA ALA A 10 2.27 -12.01 -2.45
C ALA A 10 2.45 -10.99 -3.58
N LEU A 11 2.77 -9.73 -3.23
CA LEU A 11 3.07 -8.69 -4.21
C LEU A 11 4.32 -9.04 -5.03
N ALA A 12 5.36 -9.61 -4.40
CA ALA A 12 6.58 -10.00 -5.09
C ALA A 12 6.37 -11.12 -6.10
N ALA A 13 5.50 -12.08 -5.79
CA ALA A 13 5.08 -13.11 -6.73
C ALA A 13 4.35 -12.50 -7.94
N ALA A 14 3.42 -11.55 -7.71
CA ALA A 14 2.71 -10.86 -8.79
C ALA A 14 3.67 -10.06 -9.68
N VAL A 15 4.55 -9.25 -9.08
CA VAL A 15 5.55 -8.44 -9.80
C VAL A 15 6.55 -9.33 -10.55
N GLY A 16 6.94 -10.47 -9.96
CA GLY A 16 7.86 -11.41 -10.59
C GLY A 16 7.35 -12.05 -11.89
N ALA A 17 6.03 -12.11 -12.07
CA ALA A 17 5.40 -12.64 -13.27
C ALA A 17 5.28 -11.61 -14.42
N LEU A 18 5.56 -10.34 -14.18
CA LEU A 18 5.38 -9.27 -15.16
C LEU A 18 6.52 -9.21 -16.17
N GLY A 19 6.15 -9.03 -17.45
CA GLY A 19 7.08 -8.81 -18.57
C GLY A 19 7.11 -7.36 -19.05
N GLU A 20 7.97 -7.08 -20.03
CA GLU A 20 8.04 -5.76 -20.69
C GLU A 20 6.71 -5.34 -21.34
N ASP A 21 5.92 -6.31 -21.83
CA ASP A 21 4.60 -6.05 -22.42
C ASP A 21 3.58 -5.54 -21.39
N ASP A 22 3.73 -5.92 -20.11
CA ASP A 22 2.86 -5.47 -19.02
C ASP A 22 3.23 -4.07 -18.52
N ALA A 23 4.46 -3.61 -18.77
CA ALA A 23 5.03 -2.42 -18.16
C ALA A 23 4.18 -1.15 -18.39
N TRP A 24 3.50 -1.08 -19.53
CA TRP A 24 2.65 0.03 -19.94
C TRP A 24 1.16 -0.21 -19.72
N THR A 25 0.77 -1.36 -19.18
CA THR A 25 -0.61 -1.64 -18.82
C THR A 25 -1.07 -0.64 -17.74
N PRO A 26 -2.28 -0.08 -17.84
CA PRO A 26 -2.85 0.76 -16.79
C PRO A 26 -2.96 0.00 -15.45
N THR A 27 -2.94 0.73 -14.34
CA THR A 27 -3.23 0.20 -12.99
C THR A 27 -4.53 0.79 -12.46
N GLY A 28 -5.00 0.29 -11.31
CA GLY A 28 -6.12 0.89 -10.57
C GLY A 28 -5.83 2.31 -10.07
N CYS A 29 -4.54 2.68 -9.93
CA CYS A 29 -4.13 4.06 -9.72
C CYS A 29 -4.30 4.84 -11.03
N VAL A 30 -5.38 5.64 -11.13
CA VAL A 30 -5.71 6.39 -12.35
C VAL A 30 -4.51 7.25 -12.81
N GLY A 31 -4.11 7.08 -14.07
CA GLY A 31 -2.98 7.78 -14.67
C GLY A 31 -1.62 7.07 -14.51
N TRP A 32 -1.54 6.02 -13.69
CA TRP A 32 -0.34 5.19 -13.54
C TRP A 32 -0.41 3.91 -14.36
N THR A 33 0.70 3.62 -15.01
CA THR A 33 1.00 2.32 -15.60
C THR A 33 1.72 1.44 -14.58
N VAL A 34 1.83 0.14 -14.88
CA VAL A 34 2.54 -0.83 -14.04
C VAL A 34 3.94 -0.34 -13.64
N ARG A 35 4.71 0.27 -14.56
CA ARG A 35 6.02 0.82 -14.21
C ARG A 35 5.98 2.01 -13.25
N ASP A 36 4.96 2.85 -13.33
CA ASP A 36 4.83 4.02 -12.47
C ASP A 36 4.54 3.55 -11.03
N LEU A 37 3.58 2.63 -10.91
CA LEU A 37 3.24 2.00 -9.63
C LEU A 37 4.42 1.24 -9.04
N LEU A 38 5.21 0.55 -9.85
CA LEU A 38 6.38 -0.18 -9.37
C LEU A 38 7.50 0.75 -8.87
N LEU A 39 7.65 1.93 -9.50
CA LEU A 39 8.55 2.97 -8.98
C LEU A 39 8.07 3.52 -7.64
N HIS A 40 6.77 3.80 -7.50
CA HIS A 40 6.17 4.22 -6.22
C HIS A 40 6.42 3.18 -5.12
N LEU A 41 6.12 1.91 -5.39
CA LEU A 41 6.36 0.82 -4.46
C LEU A 41 7.85 0.64 -4.13
N HIS A 42 8.76 1.00 -5.04
CA HIS A 42 10.20 0.98 -4.76
C HIS A 42 10.59 2.08 -3.79
N ALA A 43 10.06 3.29 -3.97
CA ALA A 43 10.25 4.39 -3.03
C ALA A 43 9.71 4.02 -1.63
N ASP A 44 8.58 3.33 -1.55
CA ASP A 44 8.02 2.87 -0.27
C ASP A 44 8.88 1.79 0.41
N ALA A 45 9.41 0.82 -0.35
CA ALA A 45 10.36 -0.16 0.19
C ALA A 45 11.65 0.50 0.70
N VAL A 46 12.16 1.52 -0.01
CA VAL A 46 13.30 2.32 0.44
C VAL A 46 12.95 3.11 1.70
N ARG A 47 11.73 3.68 1.80
CA ARG A 47 11.25 4.34 3.02
C ARG A 47 11.24 3.39 4.21
N ALA A 48 10.79 2.14 4.04
CA ALA A 48 10.82 1.12 5.07
C ALA A 48 12.25 0.84 5.57
N LEU A 49 13.22 0.71 4.65
CA LEU A 49 14.63 0.54 4.98
C LEU A 49 15.19 1.73 5.77
N VAL A 50 14.89 2.96 5.33
CA VAL A 50 15.32 4.18 6.03
C VAL A 50 14.72 4.23 7.42
N ALA A 51 13.42 3.98 7.57
CA ALA A 51 12.73 3.99 8.84
C ALA A 51 13.33 2.96 9.81
N ALA A 52 13.55 1.72 9.34
CA ALA A 52 14.14 0.66 10.17
C ALA A 52 15.53 1.01 10.74
N HIS A 53 16.26 1.93 10.09
CA HIS A 53 17.57 2.39 10.52
C HIS A 53 17.57 3.81 11.11
N SER A 54 16.39 4.37 11.40
CA SER A 54 16.23 5.75 11.89
C SER A 54 15.45 5.77 13.22
N PRO A 55 16.11 5.55 14.38
CA PRO A 55 15.45 5.66 15.68
C PRO A 55 14.86 7.05 15.92
N ALA A 56 13.60 7.14 16.37
CA ALA A 56 12.90 8.42 16.50
C ALA A 56 13.40 9.29 17.66
N ARG A 57 13.97 8.67 18.70
CA ARG A 57 14.43 9.34 19.94
C ARG A 57 13.35 10.16 20.66
N ARG A 58 12.08 9.80 20.46
CA ARG A 58 10.88 10.38 21.07
C ARG A 58 9.75 9.34 21.12
N PRO A 59 8.73 9.49 21.98
CA PRO A 59 7.57 8.60 21.97
C PRO A 59 6.86 8.58 20.62
N ALA A 60 6.16 7.49 20.32
CA ALA A 60 5.31 7.40 19.13
C ALA A 60 4.21 8.47 19.18
N ASP A 61 3.97 9.14 18.05
CA ASP A 61 2.93 10.17 17.88
C ASP A 61 1.81 9.72 16.95
N CYS A 62 1.98 8.63 16.22
CA CYS A 62 0.94 7.92 15.50
C CYS A 62 1.04 6.41 15.68
N ASP A 63 -0.05 5.73 15.34
CA ASP A 63 -0.19 4.27 15.32
C ASP A 63 -0.58 3.79 13.89
N ALA A 64 -0.83 2.49 13.75
CA ALA A 64 -1.20 1.86 12.49
C ALA A 64 -2.44 2.45 11.80
N VAL A 65 -3.30 3.18 12.52
CA VAL A 65 -4.58 3.70 12.01
C VAL A 65 -4.53 5.22 11.87
N SER A 66 -4.13 5.93 12.91
CA SER A 66 -4.01 7.39 12.92
C SER A 66 -3.01 7.92 11.89
N TYR A 67 -2.00 7.11 11.51
CA TYR A 67 -1.10 7.38 10.38
C TYR A 67 -1.87 7.72 9.09
N TRP A 68 -3.04 7.10 8.87
CA TRP A 68 -3.81 7.27 7.63
C TRP A 68 -4.65 8.53 7.56
N ARG A 69 -4.92 9.20 8.69
CA ARG A 69 -5.83 10.36 8.75
C ARG A 69 -5.35 11.58 7.98
N GLN A 70 -4.04 11.67 7.73
CA GLN A 70 -3.44 12.78 6.99
C GLN A 70 -3.35 12.51 5.48
N TRP A 71 -3.63 11.29 5.03
CA TRP A 71 -3.54 10.90 3.63
C TRP A 71 -4.90 11.08 2.95
N GLY A 72 -4.90 11.88 1.90
CA GLY A 72 -6.06 12.16 1.07
C GLY A 72 -5.62 12.83 -0.22
N SER A 73 -6.51 12.86 -1.19
CA SER A 73 -6.21 13.42 -2.51
C SER A 73 -6.11 14.95 -2.46
N ASP A 74 -5.00 15.46 -2.97
CA ASP A 74 -4.84 16.84 -3.42
C ASP A 74 -4.64 16.79 -4.94
N PRO A 75 -5.64 17.21 -5.75
CA PRO A 75 -5.58 17.05 -7.20
C PRO A 75 -4.33 17.64 -7.87
N GLU A 76 -3.80 18.77 -7.36
CA GLU A 76 -2.63 19.42 -7.94
C GLU A 76 -1.35 18.67 -7.56
N ALA A 77 -1.19 18.32 -6.29
CA ALA A 77 -0.03 17.54 -5.83
C ALA A 77 -0.02 16.12 -6.42
N ASP A 78 -1.18 15.49 -6.55
CA ASP A 78 -1.33 14.17 -7.15
C ASP A 78 -0.95 14.20 -8.63
N GLU A 79 -1.33 15.24 -9.38
CA GLU A 79 -0.96 15.42 -10.79
C GLU A 79 0.55 15.62 -10.95
N GLU A 80 1.16 16.44 -10.09
CA GLU A 80 2.62 16.63 -10.08
C GLU A 80 3.34 15.32 -9.78
N SER A 81 2.91 14.59 -8.75
CA SER A 81 3.44 13.28 -8.37
C SER A 81 3.33 12.29 -9.53
N ARG A 82 2.17 12.20 -10.19
CA ARG A 82 1.98 11.36 -11.39
C ARG A 82 2.97 11.68 -12.49
N ARG A 83 3.15 12.97 -12.79
CA ARG A 83 4.06 13.42 -13.84
C ARG A 83 5.52 13.09 -13.53
N LEU A 84 5.98 13.37 -12.31
CA LEU A 84 7.37 13.11 -11.90
C LEU A 84 7.66 11.60 -11.85
N THR A 85 6.74 10.82 -11.29
CA THR A 85 6.82 9.34 -11.25
C THR A 85 6.97 8.77 -12.65
N ARG A 86 6.17 9.23 -13.63
CA ARG A 86 6.28 8.78 -15.02
C ARG A 86 7.64 9.09 -15.65
N VAL A 87 8.18 10.29 -15.40
CA VAL A 87 9.49 10.68 -15.93
C VAL A 87 10.56 9.75 -15.36
N GLU A 88 10.61 9.57 -14.05
CA GLU A 88 11.60 8.73 -13.39
C GLU A 88 11.49 7.25 -13.78
N ALA A 89 10.26 6.72 -13.87
CA ALA A 89 10.01 5.34 -14.26
C ALA A 89 10.42 5.09 -15.72
N GLY A 90 10.37 6.12 -16.57
CA GLY A 90 10.82 6.10 -17.96
C GLY A 90 12.34 6.09 -18.13
N LEU A 91 13.12 6.44 -17.09
CA LEU A 91 14.60 6.44 -17.14
C LEU A 91 15.21 5.04 -16.97
N ARG A 92 14.39 4.01 -16.75
CA ARG A 92 14.81 2.62 -16.47
C ARG A 92 14.13 1.64 -17.42
N SER A 93 14.82 0.57 -17.80
CA SER A 93 14.14 -0.61 -18.36
C SER A 93 13.20 -1.20 -17.31
N PHE A 94 12.11 -1.84 -17.75
CA PHE A 94 11.17 -2.42 -16.80
C PHE A 94 11.82 -3.57 -16.03
N ALA A 95 12.63 -4.39 -16.69
CA ALA A 95 13.42 -5.44 -16.03
C ALA A 95 14.28 -4.89 -14.87
N ALA A 96 15.02 -3.78 -15.08
CA ALA A 96 15.87 -3.20 -14.04
C ALA A 96 15.06 -2.58 -12.88
N LEU A 97 13.89 -2.00 -13.18
CA LEU A 97 12.99 -1.48 -12.15
C LEU A 97 12.42 -2.62 -11.30
N ARG A 98 11.99 -3.71 -11.95
CA ARG A 98 11.48 -4.92 -11.31
C ARG A 98 12.50 -5.56 -10.39
N GLU A 99 13.73 -5.75 -10.84
CA GLU A 99 14.82 -6.32 -10.03
C GLU A 99 15.11 -5.45 -8.80
N ARG A 100 15.25 -4.13 -8.98
CA ARG A 100 15.49 -3.19 -7.85
C ARG A 100 14.38 -3.20 -6.82
N TRP A 101 13.13 -3.26 -7.28
CA TRP A 101 12.00 -3.35 -6.37
C TRP A 101 12.02 -4.69 -5.61
N GLN A 102 12.29 -5.81 -6.28
CA GLN A 102 12.37 -7.12 -5.63
C GLN A 102 13.46 -7.15 -4.54
N GLU A 103 14.66 -6.65 -4.84
CA GLU A 103 15.75 -6.55 -3.87
C GLU A 103 15.39 -5.66 -2.68
N ALA A 104 14.89 -4.45 -2.95
CA ALA A 104 14.52 -3.50 -1.91
C ALA A 104 13.37 -4.03 -1.03
N SER A 105 12.37 -4.68 -1.63
CA SER A 105 11.22 -5.23 -0.91
C SER A 105 11.62 -6.38 0.04
N ALA A 106 12.50 -7.28 -0.42
CA ALA A 106 13.03 -8.35 0.43
C ALA A 106 13.83 -7.77 1.60
N ALA A 107 14.74 -6.83 1.32
CA ALA A 107 15.54 -6.17 2.36
C ALA A 107 14.67 -5.37 3.35
N ALA A 108 13.59 -4.73 2.88
CA ALA A 108 12.65 -4.01 3.73
C ALA A 108 11.94 -4.95 4.71
N VAL A 109 11.48 -6.12 4.25
CA VAL A 109 10.87 -7.14 5.11
C VAL A 109 11.87 -7.59 6.19
N ASP A 110 13.10 -7.91 5.80
CA ASP A 110 14.14 -8.36 6.75
C ASP A 110 14.49 -7.26 7.77
N ALA A 111 14.68 -6.02 7.31
CA ALA A 111 15.06 -4.90 8.17
C ALA A 111 13.97 -4.56 9.19
N VAL A 112 12.71 -4.46 8.76
CA VAL A 112 11.59 -4.20 9.67
C VAL A 112 11.35 -5.39 10.60
N SER A 113 11.63 -6.61 10.13
CA SER A 113 11.53 -7.82 10.95
C SER A 113 12.65 -7.96 11.99
N ALA A 114 13.78 -7.29 11.83
CA ALA A 114 14.87 -7.31 12.80
C ALA A 114 14.61 -6.41 14.01
N LEU A 115 13.65 -5.48 13.92
CA LEU A 115 13.29 -4.57 15.00
C LEU A 115 12.48 -5.28 16.09
N GLY A 116 12.64 -4.83 17.34
CA GLY A 116 11.67 -5.13 18.39
C GLY A 116 10.32 -4.48 18.06
N PRO A 117 9.17 -5.14 18.29
CA PRO A 117 7.87 -4.59 17.88
C PRO A 117 7.54 -3.23 18.51
N GLY A 118 8.06 -2.96 19.72
CA GLY A 118 7.91 -1.68 20.42
C GLY A 118 9.00 -0.65 20.14
N ASP A 119 9.98 -0.94 19.29
CA ASP A 119 11.01 0.03 18.90
C ASP A 119 10.36 1.19 18.14
N VAL A 120 10.73 2.42 18.47
CA VAL A 120 10.15 3.62 17.85
C VAL A 120 11.10 4.20 16.82
N VAL A 121 10.63 4.25 15.58
CA VAL A 121 11.37 4.70 14.40
C VAL A 121 10.75 5.94 13.78
N ALA A 122 11.57 6.73 13.07
CA ALA A 122 11.15 7.94 12.39
C ALA A 122 10.83 7.65 10.92
N THR A 123 9.68 8.12 10.45
CA THR A 123 9.29 8.05 9.03
C THR A 123 8.34 9.20 8.70
N GLN A 124 8.55 9.88 7.57
CA GLN A 124 7.64 10.94 7.06
C GLN A 124 7.19 11.97 8.11
N GLY A 125 8.10 12.37 9.02
CA GLY A 125 7.81 13.33 10.09
C GLY A 125 7.24 12.71 11.38
N HIS A 126 6.78 11.46 11.35
CA HIS A 126 6.22 10.72 12.48
C HIS A 126 7.26 9.92 13.27
N ALA A 127 6.93 9.63 14.51
CA ALA A 127 7.52 8.57 15.32
C ALA A 127 6.49 7.47 15.48
N ILE A 128 6.83 6.26 15.05
CA ILE A 128 5.89 5.13 14.97
C ILE A 128 6.55 3.87 15.52
N THR A 129 5.78 2.98 16.15
CA THR A 129 6.32 1.69 16.59
C THR A 129 6.65 0.82 15.39
N ALA A 130 7.62 -0.09 15.50
CA ALA A 130 7.96 -1.02 14.44
C ALA A 130 6.78 -1.91 14.04
N SER A 131 5.92 -2.29 14.99
CA SER A 131 4.68 -3.02 14.70
C SER A 131 3.68 -2.19 13.88
N ASP A 132 3.51 -0.92 14.23
CA ASP A 132 2.60 -0.03 13.52
C ASP A 132 3.14 0.32 12.13
N LEU A 133 4.44 0.57 11.99
CA LEU A 133 5.09 0.74 10.69
C LEU A 133 4.86 -0.49 9.80
N ALA A 134 5.07 -1.70 10.34
CA ALA A 134 4.84 -2.93 9.59
C ALA A 134 3.38 -3.10 9.13
N SER A 135 2.41 -2.63 9.92
CA SER A 135 1.01 -2.56 9.50
C SER A 135 0.82 -1.58 8.35
N THR A 136 1.34 -0.34 8.45
CA THR A 136 1.20 0.66 7.38
C THR A 136 1.78 0.17 6.04
N LEU A 137 2.96 -0.45 6.07
CA LEU A 137 3.61 -1.04 4.90
C LEU A 137 2.81 -2.21 4.32
N ALA A 138 2.18 -3.03 5.18
CA ALA A 138 1.35 -4.13 4.72
C ALA A 138 0.06 -3.66 4.05
N VAL A 139 -0.58 -2.61 4.57
CA VAL A 139 -1.77 -2.00 3.97
C VAL A 139 -1.42 -1.36 2.63
N GLU A 140 -0.36 -0.55 2.57
CA GLU A 140 0.14 0.06 1.32
C GLU A 140 0.38 -1.01 0.24
N ALA A 141 1.16 -2.05 0.57
CA ALA A 141 1.46 -3.14 -0.35
C ALA A 141 0.20 -3.90 -0.79
N THR A 142 -0.76 -4.12 0.11
CA THR A 142 -2.00 -4.84 -0.22
C THR A 142 -2.89 -4.04 -1.17
N LEU A 143 -3.08 -2.75 -0.88
CA LEU A 143 -3.91 -1.86 -1.69
C LEU A 143 -3.31 -1.65 -3.07
N HIS A 144 -2.00 -1.41 -3.15
CA HIS A 144 -1.31 -1.29 -4.43
C HIS A 144 -1.13 -2.62 -5.15
N HIS A 145 -1.19 -3.76 -4.47
CA HIS A 145 -1.34 -5.05 -5.14
C HIS A 145 -2.71 -5.15 -5.82
N LEU A 146 -3.80 -4.70 -5.18
CA LEU A 146 -5.11 -4.59 -5.86
C LEU A 146 -5.04 -3.66 -7.08
N ASP A 147 -4.37 -2.52 -6.95
CA ASP A 147 -4.20 -1.56 -8.05
C ASP A 147 -3.38 -2.16 -9.21
N LEU A 148 -2.30 -2.88 -8.89
CA LEU A 148 -1.43 -3.53 -9.87
C LEU A 148 -2.21 -4.51 -10.75
N VAL A 149 -3.10 -5.31 -10.15
CA VAL A 149 -3.80 -6.39 -10.85
C VAL A 149 -5.13 -5.96 -11.47
N ALA A 150 -5.56 -4.70 -11.28
CA ALA A 150 -6.87 -4.22 -11.69
C ALA A 150 -7.16 -4.38 -13.20
N HIS A 151 -6.12 -4.26 -14.03
CA HIS A 151 -6.20 -4.41 -15.49
C HIS A 151 -5.33 -5.55 -16.02
N LEU A 152 -4.80 -6.39 -15.11
CA LEU A 152 -4.14 -7.63 -15.50
C LEU A 152 -5.18 -8.72 -15.71
N GLY A 153 -4.89 -9.68 -16.60
CA GLY A 153 -5.81 -10.77 -16.91
C GLY A 153 -6.17 -11.63 -15.67
N PRO A 154 -7.20 -12.49 -15.77
CA PRO A 154 -7.75 -13.24 -14.63
C PRO A 154 -6.78 -14.22 -13.95
N GLY A 155 -5.60 -14.47 -14.54
CA GLY A 155 -4.55 -15.30 -13.95
C GLY A 155 -3.61 -14.55 -12.99
N ALA A 156 -3.78 -13.24 -12.79
CA ALA A 156 -2.90 -12.46 -11.92
C ALA A 156 -2.99 -12.90 -10.45
N THR A 157 -1.83 -13.08 -9.81
CA THR A 157 -1.75 -13.41 -8.38
C THR A 157 -2.40 -12.33 -7.53
N ARG A 158 -3.27 -12.71 -6.61
CA ARG A 158 -4.05 -11.81 -5.74
C ARG A 158 -3.30 -11.47 -4.44
N PRO A 159 -3.69 -10.39 -3.72
CA PRO A 159 -3.13 -10.06 -2.42
C PRO A 159 -3.29 -11.18 -1.38
N SER A 160 -2.41 -11.18 -0.38
CA SER A 160 -2.48 -12.15 0.71
C SER A 160 -3.76 -11.96 1.54
N PRO A 161 -4.41 -13.04 2.02
CA PRO A 161 -5.58 -12.92 2.90
C PRO A 161 -5.29 -12.11 4.18
N SER A 162 -4.10 -12.27 4.77
CA SER A 162 -3.70 -11.49 5.96
C SER A 162 -3.54 -10.00 5.66
N GLY A 163 -3.07 -9.64 4.47
CA GLY A 163 -2.97 -8.24 4.05
C GLY A 163 -4.34 -7.61 3.86
N LEU A 164 -5.28 -8.32 3.23
CA LEU A 164 -6.66 -7.87 3.06
C LEU A 164 -7.37 -7.70 4.41
N ALA A 165 -7.19 -8.64 5.34
CA ALA A 165 -7.72 -8.53 6.69
C ALA A 165 -7.16 -7.32 7.45
N GLU A 166 -5.87 -7.01 7.27
CA GLU A 166 -5.24 -5.83 7.89
C GLU A 166 -5.75 -4.52 7.28
N ALA A 167 -5.89 -4.46 5.94
CA ALA A 167 -6.49 -3.31 5.26
C ALA A 167 -7.93 -3.07 5.72
N ARG A 168 -8.72 -4.15 5.87
CA ARG A 168 -10.07 -4.09 6.46
C ARG A 168 -10.02 -3.49 7.88
N ARG A 169 -9.17 -4.03 8.75
CA ARG A 169 -9.05 -3.57 10.14
C ARG A 169 -8.81 -2.06 10.19
N VAL A 170 -7.86 -1.55 9.41
CA VAL A 170 -7.54 -0.12 9.34
C VAL A 170 -8.74 0.69 8.83
N VAL A 171 -9.41 0.25 7.77
CA VAL A 171 -10.61 0.92 7.24
C VAL A 171 -11.73 0.97 8.28
N GLU A 172 -12.06 -0.15 8.92
CA GLU A 172 -13.13 -0.22 9.93
C GLU A 172 -12.81 0.63 11.18
N GLU A 173 -11.55 0.68 11.61
CA GLU A 173 -11.13 1.54 12.72
C GLU A 173 -11.18 3.03 12.36
N LEU A 174 -10.86 3.41 11.11
CA LEU A 174 -11.07 4.79 10.63
C LEU A 174 -12.54 5.16 10.50
N LEU A 175 -13.40 4.21 10.11
CA LEU A 175 -14.86 4.37 10.08
C LEU A 175 -15.47 4.41 11.49
N GLY A 176 -14.78 3.85 12.49
CA GLY A 176 -15.29 3.69 13.85
C GLY A 176 -16.37 2.61 13.98
N ARG A 177 -16.49 1.69 13.01
CA ARG A 177 -17.46 0.57 13.03
C ARG A 177 -17.00 -0.59 12.14
N THR A 178 -17.50 -1.79 12.42
CA THR A 178 -17.36 -2.95 11.54
C THR A 178 -18.42 -2.93 10.43
N LEU A 179 -18.07 -3.54 9.29
CA LEU A 179 -18.94 -3.75 8.12
C LEU A 179 -19.27 -5.24 8.01
N ASP A 180 -20.16 -5.71 8.88
CA ASP A 180 -20.52 -7.12 9.00
C ASP A 180 -21.13 -7.65 7.69
N GLY A 181 -20.70 -8.84 7.26
CA GLY A 181 -21.17 -9.47 6.02
C GLY A 181 -20.46 -9.01 4.74
N TRP A 182 -19.59 -8.00 4.81
CA TRP A 182 -18.72 -7.61 3.71
C TRP A 182 -17.47 -8.49 3.67
N GLY A 183 -16.93 -8.77 2.48
CA GLY A 183 -15.63 -9.42 2.32
C GLY A 183 -14.48 -8.42 2.50
N ASP A 184 -13.31 -8.88 2.97
CA ASP A 184 -12.17 -8.03 3.30
C ASP A 184 -11.70 -7.15 2.13
N GLU A 185 -11.61 -7.74 0.93
CA GLU A 185 -11.28 -7.00 -0.29
C GLU A 185 -12.34 -5.94 -0.61
N ARG A 186 -13.63 -6.24 -0.35
CA ARG A 186 -14.70 -5.29 -0.62
C ARG A 186 -14.65 -4.11 0.34
N VAL A 187 -14.41 -4.36 1.62
CA VAL A 187 -14.17 -3.31 2.62
C VAL A 187 -12.97 -2.45 2.22
N ALA A 188 -11.84 -3.08 1.85
CA ALA A 188 -10.64 -2.35 1.46
C ALA A 188 -10.87 -1.49 0.20
N THR A 189 -11.47 -2.05 -0.85
CA THR A 189 -11.67 -1.33 -2.12
C THR A 189 -12.69 -0.20 -2.04
N VAL A 190 -13.83 -0.41 -1.38
CA VAL A 190 -14.85 0.64 -1.20
C VAL A 190 -14.37 1.68 -0.19
N GLY A 191 -13.82 1.23 0.94
CA GLY A 191 -13.33 2.10 2.01
C GLY A 191 -12.25 3.08 1.54
N THR A 192 -11.43 2.68 0.57
CA THR A 192 -10.33 3.48 0.03
C THR A 192 -10.61 4.05 -1.36
N GLY A 193 -11.87 4.01 -1.83
CA GLY A 193 -12.29 4.66 -3.08
C GLY A 193 -11.83 3.98 -4.37
N ARG A 194 -11.28 2.76 -4.29
CA ARG A 194 -10.89 1.94 -5.45
C ARG A 194 -12.08 1.29 -6.15
N ALA A 195 -13.25 1.24 -5.49
CA ALA A 195 -14.47 0.75 -6.07
C ALA A 195 -15.70 1.51 -5.56
N GLU A 196 -16.67 1.71 -6.44
CA GLU A 196 -17.96 2.28 -6.08
C GLU A 196 -18.78 1.26 -5.26
N PRO A 197 -19.47 1.67 -4.18
CA PRO A 197 -20.42 0.83 -3.48
C PRO A 197 -21.64 0.51 -4.38
N THR A 198 -22.31 -0.61 -4.11
CA THR A 198 -23.64 -0.93 -4.64
C THR A 198 -24.72 -0.16 -3.90
N ASP A 199 -25.98 -0.23 -4.35
CA ASP A 199 -27.10 0.42 -3.64
C ASP A 199 -27.32 -0.14 -2.23
N ALA A 200 -27.17 -1.46 -2.06
CA ALA A 200 -27.29 -2.10 -0.75
C ALA A 200 -26.16 -1.69 0.19
N GLU A 201 -24.93 -1.63 -0.33
CA GLU A 201 -23.75 -1.20 0.41
C GLU A 201 -23.84 0.30 0.78
N ARG A 202 -24.34 1.16 -0.12
CA ARG A 202 -24.64 2.57 0.20
C ARG A 202 -25.63 2.70 1.34
N ALA A 203 -26.68 1.87 1.35
CA ALA A 203 -27.68 1.90 2.42
C ALA A 203 -27.09 1.47 3.78
N ASP A 204 -26.17 0.50 3.80
CA ASP A 204 -25.48 0.05 5.03
C ASP A 204 -24.43 1.07 5.52
N LEU A 205 -23.69 1.67 4.59
CA LEU A 205 -22.72 2.73 4.86
C LEU A 205 -23.40 3.99 5.43
N GLY A 206 -24.58 4.37 4.93
CA GLY A 206 -25.27 5.59 5.33
C GLY A 206 -24.46 6.84 4.96
N ASP A 207 -24.34 7.79 5.89
CA ASP A 207 -23.70 9.09 5.67
C ASP A 207 -22.17 9.11 5.93
N VAL A 208 -21.53 7.94 6.00
CA VAL A 208 -20.07 7.88 6.22
C VAL A 208 -19.32 8.52 5.05
N ARG A 209 -18.30 9.30 5.38
CA ARG A 209 -17.43 9.90 4.36
C ARG A 209 -16.45 8.86 3.85
N LEU A 210 -16.50 8.60 2.54
CA LEU A 210 -15.52 7.80 1.81
C LEU A 210 -14.80 8.69 0.77
N PRO A 211 -13.58 8.32 0.37
CA PRO A 211 -12.75 7.29 0.99
C PRO A 211 -12.24 7.72 2.38
N VAL A 212 -11.90 6.77 3.25
CA VAL A 212 -11.30 7.08 4.57
C VAL A 212 -9.84 7.55 4.47
N PHE A 213 -9.16 7.16 3.39
CA PHE A 213 -7.89 7.68 2.89
C PHE A 213 -7.73 7.21 1.43
N SER A 214 -6.89 7.90 0.65
CA SER A 214 -6.65 7.61 -0.77
C SER A 214 -5.17 7.58 -1.09
#